data_AF-A0A8B9C0L5-F1
#
_entry.id   AF-A0A8B9C0L5-F1
#
_cell.length_a   1.000
_cell.length_b   1.000
_cell.length_c   1.000
_cell.angle_alpha   90.00
_cell.angle_beta   90.00
_cell.angle_gamma   90.00
#
_symmetry.space_group_name_H-M   'P 1'
#
loop_
_entity.id
_entity.type
_entity.pdbx_description
1 polymer ?
#
loop_
_entity_poly.entity_id
_entity_poly.type
_entity_poly.pdbx_seq_one_letter_code
_entity_poly.pdbx_strand_id
1 'polypeptide(L)'
;MPPRGCVAVGPRGRRLALLPPPLLPLLLLLALRACAARASEITFELPDNAKQCFYEEIAQGTKCTLEFQIRRGRVSLEGKSRVAQLLVITGGHYDVDCRLEDPDGIVLYKEMKKQYDSFTFTASRNGTYKFCFSNEFSTFTHKTVYFDFQVGEDPPLFPSENRVTALTQMESACVSIHEALKSVIDYQTHFRLREAQGRSRAEDLNTRVAYWSIGEAIILLVVSIGQVFLLKSFFSDKRTTTTRVGS
;
A
#
# COMPACT_ATOMS: atom_id res chain seq x y z
N MET A 1 81.65 5.17 -18.89
CA MET A 1 81.68 6.53 -19.49
C MET A 1 80.38 6.74 -20.28
N PRO A 2 79.85 7.96 -20.33
CA PRO A 2 78.51 8.37 -19.87
C PRO A 2 77.40 8.15 -20.92
N PRO A 3 76.11 8.44 -20.64
CA PRO A 3 75.60 9.76 -21.04
C PRO A 3 74.39 10.36 -20.25
N ARG A 4 74.36 11.71 -20.30
CA ARG A 4 73.21 12.62 -20.53
C ARG A 4 72.12 12.79 -19.46
N GLY A 5 72.03 14.05 -18.98
CA GLY A 5 70.96 14.59 -18.14
C GLY A 5 69.70 15.02 -18.91
N CYS A 6 68.63 15.16 -18.13
CA CYS A 6 67.21 15.21 -18.49
C CYS A 6 66.68 16.57 -19.01
N VAL A 7 65.59 16.50 -19.80
CA VAL A 7 64.62 17.59 -20.03
C VAL A 7 63.21 17.04 -19.77
N ALA A 8 62.41 17.79 -19.00
CA ALA A 8 61.04 17.43 -18.59
C ALA A 8 60.00 17.77 -19.68
N VAL A 9 59.02 16.87 -19.88
CA VAL A 9 57.82 17.09 -20.72
C VAL A 9 56.58 16.68 -19.93
N GLY A 10 55.64 17.60 -19.74
CA GLY A 10 54.41 17.39 -18.95
C GLY A 10 53.34 16.55 -19.65
N PRO A 11 52.39 15.95 -18.90
CA PRO A 11 51.38 15.07 -19.49
C PRO A 11 50.15 15.83 -20.02
N ARG A 12 49.69 15.34 -21.16
CA ARG A 12 48.55 15.78 -21.98
C ARG A 12 47.20 15.66 -21.25
N GLY A 13 46.33 16.64 -21.46
CA GLY A 13 44.95 16.67 -20.95
C GLY A 13 44.08 15.53 -21.53
N ARG A 14 43.36 14.84 -20.63
CA ARG A 14 42.32 13.87 -20.99
C ARG A 14 41.03 14.63 -21.31
N ARG A 15 40.48 14.39 -22.51
CA ARG A 15 39.16 14.87 -22.93
C ARG A 15 38.07 14.11 -22.17
N LEU A 16 37.17 14.82 -21.50
CA LEU A 16 35.98 14.28 -20.87
C LEU A 16 34.98 13.91 -21.99
N ALA A 17 34.56 12.65 -22.05
CA ALA A 17 33.64 12.16 -23.07
C ALA A 17 32.21 12.71 -22.80
N LEU A 18 31.67 13.46 -23.77
CA LEU A 18 30.26 13.84 -23.80
C LEU A 18 29.42 12.61 -24.22
N LEU A 19 28.43 12.25 -23.42
CA LEU A 19 27.40 11.25 -23.75
C LEU A 19 26.45 11.80 -24.85
N PRO A 20 25.95 10.98 -25.80
CA PRO A 20 25.13 11.47 -26.92
C PRO A 20 23.72 11.94 -26.50
N PRO A 21 23.10 12.88 -27.25
CA PRO A 21 21.86 13.58 -26.88
C PRO A 21 20.52 12.79 -26.91
N PRO A 22 20.34 11.62 -27.58
CA PRO A 22 19.01 11.00 -27.68
C PRO A 22 18.62 10.13 -26.47
N LEU A 23 19.51 9.93 -25.50
CA LEU A 23 19.26 9.04 -24.34
C LEU A 23 18.45 9.71 -23.21
N LEU A 24 18.51 11.04 -23.12
CA LEU A 24 17.79 11.85 -22.13
C LEU A 24 16.25 11.76 -22.22
N PRO A 25 15.61 11.87 -23.41
CA PRO A 25 14.16 11.77 -23.52
C PRO A 25 13.66 10.33 -23.30
N LEU A 26 14.46 9.33 -23.65
CA LEU A 26 14.12 7.91 -23.44
C LEU A 26 14.10 7.57 -21.94
N LEU A 27 15.06 8.08 -21.17
CA LEU A 27 15.11 7.93 -19.71
C LEU A 27 13.91 8.60 -19.03
N LEU A 28 13.49 9.77 -19.54
CA LEU A 28 12.34 10.52 -19.03
C LEU A 28 11.01 9.79 -19.30
N LEU A 29 10.86 9.19 -20.48
CA LEU A 29 9.69 8.40 -20.88
C LEU A 29 9.55 7.07 -20.10
N LEU A 30 10.68 6.44 -19.75
CA LEU A 30 10.71 5.23 -18.91
C LEU A 30 10.34 5.55 -17.45
N ALA A 31 10.70 6.72 -16.94
CA ALA A 31 10.30 7.17 -15.60
C ALA A 31 8.79 7.47 -15.48
N LEU A 32 8.14 7.90 -16.57
CA LEU A 32 6.71 8.26 -16.61
C LEU A 32 5.75 7.07 -16.70
N ARG A 33 6.23 5.85 -17.01
CA ARG A 33 5.39 4.66 -17.23
C ARG A 33 5.13 3.77 -16.00
N ALA A 34 5.69 4.11 -14.84
CA ALA A 34 5.45 3.36 -13.61
C ALA A 34 4.26 3.94 -12.83
N CYS A 35 3.02 3.66 -13.26
CA CYS A 35 1.85 3.98 -12.45
C CYS A 35 0.83 2.83 -12.41
N ALA A 36 0.48 2.50 -11.16
CA ALA A 36 -0.74 1.86 -10.67
C ALA A 36 -0.93 0.35 -10.87
N ALA A 37 -0.58 -0.41 -9.84
CA ALA A 37 -1.31 -1.63 -9.47
C ALA A 37 -1.99 -1.38 -8.10
N ARG A 38 -3.32 -1.37 -8.06
CA ARG A 38 -4.11 -1.40 -6.81
C ARG A 38 -4.67 -2.80 -6.65
N ALA A 39 -4.32 -3.48 -5.56
CA ALA A 39 -5.08 -4.63 -5.08
C ALA A 39 -6.26 -4.10 -4.26
N SER A 40 -7.48 -4.54 -4.57
CA SER A 40 -8.68 -4.12 -3.84
C SER A 40 -9.07 -5.20 -2.85
N GLU A 41 -8.91 -4.88 -1.56
CA GLU A 41 -9.54 -5.58 -0.44
C GLU A 41 -10.93 -4.95 -0.22
N ILE A 42 -11.94 -5.72 0.21
CA ILE A 42 -13.28 -5.17 0.49
C ILE A 42 -13.16 -4.24 1.69
N THR A 43 -13.08 -2.95 1.38
CA THR A 43 -12.98 -1.85 2.33
C THR A 43 -13.98 -0.81 1.87
N PHE A 44 -14.73 -0.24 2.79
CA PHE A 44 -15.69 0.80 2.47
C PHE A 44 -15.37 2.08 3.24
N GLU A 45 -15.69 3.21 2.63
CA GLU A 45 -15.58 4.52 3.26
C GLU A 45 -16.90 4.82 3.98
N LEU A 46 -16.80 5.03 5.30
CA LEU A 46 -17.89 5.45 6.17
C LEU A 46 -17.82 6.98 6.31
N PRO A 47 -18.79 7.73 5.77
CA PRO A 47 -18.80 9.19 5.83
C PRO A 47 -18.86 9.73 7.27
N ASP A 48 -18.56 11.00 7.44
CA ASP A 48 -18.80 11.73 8.68
C ASP A 48 -20.30 11.80 8.99
N ASN A 49 -20.63 11.72 10.28
CA ASN A 49 -22.00 11.75 10.77
C ASN A 49 -22.95 10.75 10.07
N ALA A 50 -22.44 9.59 9.64
CA ALA A 50 -23.20 8.60 8.89
C ALA A 50 -23.13 7.22 9.53
N LYS A 51 -24.12 6.39 9.19
CA LYS A 51 -24.17 4.97 9.53
C LYS A 51 -24.36 4.15 8.26
N GLN A 52 -23.64 3.04 8.16
CA GLN A 52 -23.77 2.09 7.07
C GLN A 52 -24.16 0.74 7.64
N CYS A 53 -25.18 0.11 7.06
CA CYS A 53 -25.68 -1.19 7.49
C CYS A 53 -25.62 -2.20 6.34
N PHE A 54 -25.36 -3.44 6.70
CA PHE A 54 -25.31 -4.59 5.82
C PHE A 54 -26.26 -5.67 6.35
N TYR A 55 -26.76 -6.49 5.44
CA TYR A 55 -27.83 -7.45 5.70
C TYR A 55 -27.42 -8.78 5.11
N GLU A 56 -27.52 -9.84 5.89
CA GLU A 56 -27.18 -11.20 5.46
C GLU A 56 -28.27 -12.16 5.94
N GLU A 57 -28.71 -13.07 5.07
CA GLU A 57 -29.69 -14.11 5.43
C GLU A 57 -28.96 -15.32 6.00
N ILE A 58 -29.32 -15.69 7.23
CA ILE A 58 -28.63 -16.74 7.98
C ILE A 58 -29.66 -17.75 8.50
N ALA A 59 -29.32 -19.04 8.38
CA ALA A 59 -30.09 -20.12 8.94
C ALA A 59 -29.82 -20.31 10.45
N GLN A 60 -30.82 -20.82 11.16
CA GLN A 60 -30.78 -21.12 12.57
C GLN A 60 -29.74 -22.22 12.83
N GLY A 61 -28.95 -22.03 13.89
CA GLY A 61 -27.89 -22.95 14.27
C GLY A 61 -26.56 -22.74 13.52
N THR A 62 -26.51 -21.81 12.56
CA THR A 62 -25.28 -21.49 11.82
C THR A 62 -24.36 -20.63 12.68
N LYS A 63 -23.08 -21.03 12.82
CA LYS A 63 -22.05 -20.20 13.45
C LYS A 63 -21.60 -19.11 12.49
N CYS A 64 -21.51 -17.89 12.99
CA CYS A 64 -21.09 -16.73 12.21
C CYS A 64 -20.01 -15.97 12.94
N THR A 65 -19.03 -15.44 12.20
CA THR A 65 -17.94 -14.63 12.75
C THR A 65 -17.88 -13.30 12.02
N LEU A 66 -17.99 -12.20 12.78
CA LEU A 66 -17.80 -10.84 12.31
C LEU A 66 -16.45 -10.33 12.80
N GLU A 67 -15.55 -10.01 11.88
CA GLU A 67 -14.29 -9.34 12.18
C GLU A 67 -14.27 -7.97 11.50
N PHE A 68 -13.84 -6.94 12.21
CA PHE A 68 -13.67 -5.62 11.61
C PHE A 68 -12.41 -4.92 12.10
N GLN A 69 -11.81 -4.13 11.21
CA GLN A 69 -10.66 -3.31 11.51
C GLN A 69 -10.76 -1.95 10.84
N ILE A 70 -10.47 -0.89 11.57
CA ILE A 70 -10.35 0.44 11.01
C ILE A 70 -8.98 0.60 10.39
N ARG A 71 -8.95 0.80 9.07
CA ARG A 71 -7.73 1.15 8.37
C ARG A 71 -7.47 2.65 8.51
N ARG A 72 -6.20 3.01 8.69
CA ARG A 72 -5.80 4.41 8.50
C ARG A 72 -6.03 4.74 7.03
N GLY A 73 -7.05 5.55 6.76
CA GLY A 73 -7.31 6.08 5.44
C GLY A 73 -6.05 6.79 4.95
N ARG A 74 -5.42 6.24 3.90
CA ARG A 74 -4.54 7.03 3.06
C ARG A 74 -5.51 7.84 2.21
N VAL A 75 -5.67 9.14 2.49
CA VAL A 75 -6.44 10.03 1.62
C VAL A 75 -5.84 9.90 0.22
N SER A 76 -6.52 9.14 -0.64
CA SER A 76 -6.14 9.02 -2.04
C SER A 76 -6.65 10.29 -2.70
N LEU A 77 -5.84 11.34 -2.62
CA LEU A 77 -6.00 12.53 -3.45
C LEU A 77 -5.69 12.14 -4.89
N GLU A 78 -6.59 11.38 -5.51
CA GLU A 78 -6.51 11.12 -6.94
C GLU A 78 -6.96 12.39 -7.66
N GLY A 79 -5.98 13.17 -8.13
CA GLY A 79 -6.20 14.21 -9.14
C GLY A 79 -6.11 15.68 -8.73
N LYS A 80 -5.83 16.05 -7.46
CA LYS A 80 -5.63 17.47 -7.10
C LYS A 80 -4.21 17.75 -6.60
N SER A 81 -3.34 18.03 -7.57
CA SER A 81 -2.01 18.56 -7.36
C SER A 81 -2.06 19.95 -6.72
N ARG A 82 -1.11 20.18 -5.80
CA ARG A 82 -0.64 21.43 -5.19
C ARG A 82 -1.10 21.70 -3.75
N VAL A 83 -0.15 21.50 -2.85
CA VAL A 83 0.14 22.31 -1.67
C VAL A 83 -1.07 22.62 -0.79
N ALA A 84 -1.42 21.63 0.02
CA ALA A 84 -1.74 21.87 1.41
C ALA A 84 -1.35 20.60 2.17
N GLN A 85 -0.09 20.54 2.62
CA GLN A 85 0.17 19.98 3.94
C GLN A 85 -0.43 20.96 4.97
N LEU A 86 -1.74 21.18 4.88
CA LEU A 86 -2.48 21.60 6.04
C LEU A 86 -2.43 20.36 6.91
N LEU A 87 -1.82 20.51 8.08
CA LEU A 87 -2.13 19.62 9.18
C LEU A 87 -3.65 19.68 9.39
N VAL A 88 -4.40 18.90 8.64
CA VAL A 88 -5.52 18.22 9.24
C VAL A 88 -4.83 17.15 10.07
N ILE A 89 -4.45 17.55 11.29
CA ILE A 89 -4.34 16.65 12.44
C ILE A 89 -5.38 15.59 12.17
N THR A 90 -4.98 14.34 11.90
CA THR A 90 -5.88 13.27 11.52
C THR A 90 -6.92 13.16 12.62
N GLY A 91 -8.04 13.84 12.40
CA GLY A 91 -8.85 14.42 13.45
C GLY A 91 -9.96 13.46 13.77
N GLY A 92 -9.60 12.38 14.43
CA GLY A 92 -10.52 11.36 14.88
C GLY A 92 -9.73 10.23 15.53
N HIS A 93 -10.23 9.71 16.63
CA HIS A 93 -9.81 8.38 17.06
C HIS A 93 -10.13 7.40 15.91
N TYR A 94 -9.31 6.37 15.70
CA TYR A 94 -9.57 5.35 14.67
C TYR A 94 -10.59 4.34 15.17
N ASP A 95 -11.73 4.81 15.62
CA ASP A 95 -12.78 4.07 16.30
C ASP A 95 -14.11 4.16 15.53
N VAL A 96 -15.00 3.16 15.69
CA VAL A 96 -16.39 3.18 15.19
C VAL A 96 -17.29 2.53 16.23
N ASP A 97 -18.58 2.83 16.14
CA ASP A 97 -19.61 2.09 16.86
C ASP A 97 -20.11 0.95 15.96
N CYS A 98 -20.07 -0.28 16.46
CA CYS A 98 -20.54 -1.48 15.75
C CYS A 98 -21.78 -2.04 16.46
N ARG A 99 -22.81 -2.39 15.69
CA ARG A 99 -24.05 -3.00 16.19
C ARG A 99 -24.46 -4.16 15.31
N LEU A 100 -24.81 -5.28 15.91
CA LEU A 100 -25.36 -6.47 15.28
C LEU A 100 -26.73 -6.77 15.87
N GLU A 101 -27.72 -6.92 15.01
CA GLU A 101 -29.13 -7.15 15.33
C GLU A 101 -29.59 -8.47 14.68
N ASP A 102 -30.35 -9.27 15.46
CA ASP A 102 -31.09 -10.46 15.03
C ASP A 102 -32.29 -10.04 14.15
N PRO A 103 -32.94 -10.96 13.40
CA PRO A 103 -34.11 -10.64 12.57
C PRO A 103 -35.30 -10.06 13.36
N ASP A 104 -35.38 -10.37 14.67
CA ASP A 104 -36.40 -9.81 15.58
C ASP A 104 -36.04 -8.39 16.10
N GLY A 105 -34.89 -7.83 15.69
CA GLY A 105 -34.38 -6.55 16.16
C GLY A 105 -33.70 -6.59 17.53
N ILE A 106 -33.42 -7.79 18.06
CA ILE A 106 -32.67 -7.96 19.30
C ILE A 106 -31.19 -7.69 19.03
N VAL A 107 -30.58 -6.80 19.81
CA VAL A 107 -29.15 -6.47 19.68
C VAL A 107 -28.31 -7.60 20.27
N LEU A 108 -27.57 -8.30 19.42
CA LEU A 108 -26.69 -9.42 19.80
C LEU A 108 -25.30 -8.93 20.20
N TYR A 109 -24.81 -7.89 19.54
CA TYR A 109 -23.52 -7.30 19.82
C TYR A 109 -23.59 -5.79 19.60
N LYS A 110 -23.04 -5.04 20.55
CA LYS A 110 -22.99 -3.58 20.51
C LYS A 110 -21.75 -3.11 21.23
N GLU A 111 -20.81 -2.62 20.45
CA GLU A 111 -19.59 -2.03 20.97
C GLU A 111 -19.41 -0.63 20.44
N MET A 112 -18.95 0.26 21.31
CA MET A 112 -18.76 1.66 20.99
C MET A 112 -17.28 1.99 20.97
N LYS A 113 -16.89 2.88 20.07
CA LYS A 113 -15.53 3.39 19.95
C LYS A 113 -14.44 2.30 19.88
N LYS A 114 -14.67 1.26 19.08
CA LYS A 114 -13.67 0.19 18.84
C LYS A 114 -12.89 0.40 17.56
N GLN A 115 -11.60 0.09 17.58
CA GLN A 115 -10.71 0.14 16.40
C GLN A 115 -10.63 -1.19 15.66
N TYR A 116 -10.73 -2.28 16.42
CA TYR A 116 -10.69 -3.66 15.97
C TYR A 116 -11.50 -4.48 16.95
N ASP A 117 -12.32 -5.40 16.44
CA ASP A 117 -12.91 -6.46 17.24
C ASP A 117 -13.26 -7.68 16.37
N SER A 118 -13.39 -8.83 17.03
CA SER A 118 -13.84 -10.08 16.41
C SER A 118 -14.89 -10.71 17.30
N PHE A 119 -16.08 -10.94 16.75
CA PHE A 119 -17.22 -11.48 17.48
C PHE A 119 -17.81 -12.68 16.75
N THR A 120 -17.82 -13.82 17.43
CA THR A 120 -18.43 -15.06 16.95
C THR A 120 -19.73 -15.32 17.69
N PHE A 121 -20.80 -15.59 16.96
CA PHE A 121 -22.11 -15.93 17.51
C PHE A 121 -22.74 -17.10 16.74
N THR A 122 -23.76 -17.72 17.33
CA THR A 122 -24.57 -18.74 16.66
C THR A 122 -25.96 -18.17 16.42
N ALA A 123 -26.45 -18.29 15.19
CA ALA A 123 -27.77 -17.78 14.80
C ALA A 123 -28.88 -18.50 15.59
N SER A 124 -29.65 -17.75 16.36
CA SER A 124 -30.75 -18.29 17.18
C SER A 124 -31.98 -18.60 16.33
N ARG A 125 -32.17 -17.85 15.24
CA ARG A 125 -33.36 -17.89 14.39
C ARG A 125 -32.98 -17.77 12.91
N ASN A 126 -33.84 -18.30 12.05
CA ASN A 126 -33.74 -18.08 10.61
C ASN A 126 -34.16 -16.65 10.28
N GLY A 127 -33.36 -15.93 9.50
CA GLY A 127 -33.77 -14.65 8.93
C GLY A 127 -32.61 -13.73 8.56
N THR A 128 -32.94 -12.48 8.29
CA THR A 128 -31.98 -11.45 7.91
C THR A 128 -31.35 -10.82 9.14
N TYR A 129 -30.06 -11.08 9.34
CA TYR A 129 -29.24 -10.41 10.34
C TYR A 129 -28.75 -9.09 9.79
N LYS A 130 -28.66 -8.10 10.66
CA LYS A 130 -28.26 -6.74 10.29
C LYS A 130 -27.08 -6.30 11.13
N PHE A 131 -25.99 -5.92 10.48
CA PHE A 131 -24.84 -5.33 11.15
C PHE A 131 -24.55 -3.94 10.61
N CYS A 132 -24.31 -2.99 11.51
CA CYS A 132 -24.13 -1.59 11.19
C CYS A 132 -22.86 -1.03 11.82
N PHE A 133 -22.17 -0.21 11.05
CA PHE A 133 -21.08 0.64 11.51
C PHE A 133 -21.54 2.09 11.53
N SER A 134 -21.36 2.78 12.65
CA SER A 134 -21.74 4.19 12.82
C SER A 134 -20.52 5.05 13.12
N ASN A 135 -20.48 6.19 12.43
CA ASN A 135 -19.54 7.28 12.59
C ASN A 135 -20.26 8.60 12.96
N GLU A 136 -21.43 8.51 13.59
CA GLU A 136 -22.22 9.67 14.03
C GLU A 136 -21.45 10.58 15.01
N PHE A 137 -20.48 10.04 15.75
CA PHE A 137 -19.68 10.80 16.71
C PHE A 137 -18.50 11.58 16.10
N SER A 138 -18.07 11.25 14.87
CA SER A 138 -17.01 12.02 14.20
C SER A 138 -17.66 12.95 13.17
N THR A 139 -17.70 14.23 13.50
CA THR A 139 -18.32 15.28 12.69
C THR A 139 -17.39 15.88 11.64
N PHE A 140 -16.13 15.44 11.58
CA PHE A 140 -15.10 16.10 10.79
C PHE A 140 -14.27 15.15 9.91
N THR A 141 -14.33 13.84 10.15
CA THR A 141 -13.49 12.85 9.44
C THR A 141 -14.26 11.61 9.03
N HIS A 142 -14.09 11.23 7.75
CA HIS A 142 -14.51 9.94 7.22
C HIS A 142 -13.56 8.83 7.71
N LYS A 143 -14.06 7.60 7.80
CA LYS A 143 -13.28 6.43 8.23
C LYS A 143 -13.33 5.35 7.17
N THR A 144 -12.25 4.59 7.01
CA THR A 144 -12.22 3.42 6.13
C THR A 144 -12.30 2.17 7.00
N VAL A 145 -13.38 1.40 6.83
CA VAL A 145 -13.63 0.18 7.61
C VAL A 145 -13.41 -1.03 6.71
N TYR A 146 -12.53 -1.92 7.15
CA TYR A 146 -12.44 -3.29 6.66
C TYR A 146 -13.34 -4.16 7.53
N PHE A 147 -14.12 -5.04 6.91
CA PHE A 147 -14.86 -6.07 7.63
C PHE A 147 -14.86 -7.37 6.85
N ASP A 148 -14.92 -8.46 7.59
CA ASP A 148 -15.12 -9.82 7.09
C ASP A 148 -16.27 -10.46 7.86
N PHE A 149 -17.23 -11.05 7.14
CA PHE A 149 -18.40 -11.69 7.71
C PHE A 149 -18.51 -13.11 7.18
N GLN A 150 -18.20 -14.07 8.02
CA GLN A 150 -18.17 -15.50 7.67
C GLN A 150 -19.45 -16.16 8.18
N VAL A 151 -20.23 -16.77 7.28
CA VAL A 151 -21.48 -17.47 7.60
C VAL A 151 -21.29 -18.97 7.41
N GLY A 152 -21.44 -19.72 8.49
CA GLY A 152 -21.42 -21.18 8.50
C GLY A 152 -20.05 -21.81 8.66
N GLU A 153 -20.10 -23.10 8.95
CA GLU A 153 -18.99 -24.01 8.71
C GLU A 153 -19.18 -24.53 7.27
N ASP A 154 -18.09 -24.70 6.53
CA ASP A 154 -18.16 -25.19 5.16
C ASP A 154 -18.93 -26.51 5.06
N PRO A 155 -19.75 -26.68 4.01
CA PRO A 155 -20.60 -27.84 3.89
C PRO A 155 -19.79 -29.14 3.97
N PRO A 156 -20.23 -30.14 4.75
CA PRO A 156 -19.58 -31.43 4.78
C PRO A 156 -19.64 -32.05 3.38
N LEU A 157 -18.50 -32.56 2.90
CA LEU A 157 -18.35 -33.08 1.53
C LEU A 157 -19.30 -34.24 1.18
N PHE A 158 -19.87 -34.92 2.17
CA PHE A 158 -20.67 -36.11 1.97
C PHE A 158 -22.09 -35.90 2.51
N PRO A 159 -23.14 -36.11 1.68
CA PRO A 159 -24.50 -36.16 2.18
C PRO A 159 -24.66 -37.43 3.03
N SER A 160 -25.00 -37.26 4.31
CA SER A 160 -25.17 -38.34 5.26
C SER A 160 -26.35 -39.24 4.87
N GLU A 161 -26.09 -40.29 4.08
CA GLU A 161 -27.06 -41.36 3.86
C GLU A 161 -26.93 -42.38 5.00
N ASN A 162 -28.03 -42.60 5.74
CA ASN A 162 -28.13 -43.47 6.92
C ASN A 162 -27.82 -44.96 6.63
N ARG A 163 -26.56 -45.32 6.38
CA ARG A 163 -26.10 -46.73 6.32
C ARG A 163 -24.78 -46.91 7.07
N VAL A 164 -24.90 -47.31 8.32
CA VAL A 164 -23.78 -47.68 9.19
C VAL A 164 -23.27 -49.07 8.79
N THR A 165 -22.28 -49.14 7.89
CA THR A 165 -21.40 -50.31 7.67
C THR A 165 -20.09 -49.84 7.04
N ALA A 166 -18.92 -50.10 7.65
CA ALA A 166 -17.51 -49.95 7.16
C ALA A 166 -17.07 -48.66 6.40
N LEU A 167 -17.95 -48.04 5.62
CA LEU A 167 -17.92 -46.72 5.01
C LEU A 167 -17.65 -45.59 6.01
N THR A 168 -18.04 -45.73 7.28
CA THR A 168 -17.85 -44.70 8.31
C THR A 168 -16.37 -44.39 8.61
N GLN A 169 -15.45 -45.34 8.45
CA GLN A 169 -14.02 -45.08 8.67
C GLN A 169 -13.38 -44.35 7.47
N MET A 170 -13.76 -44.72 6.24
CA MET A 170 -13.31 -44.00 5.03
C MET A 170 -13.95 -42.61 4.93
N GLU A 171 -15.22 -42.48 5.28
CA GLU A 171 -15.93 -41.20 5.32
C GLU A 171 -15.31 -40.27 6.36
N SER A 172 -15.05 -40.75 7.58
CA SER A 172 -14.36 -39.99 8.62
C SER A 172 -12.94 -39.58 8.20
N ALA A 173 -12.17 -40.48 7.58
CA ALA A 173 -10.86 -40.15 7.05
C ALA A 173 -10.93 -39.10 5.92
N CYS A 174 -11.94 -39.17 5.06
CA CYS A 174 -12.11 -38.23 3.96
C CYS A 174 -12.55 -36.84 4.44
N VAL A 175 -13.45 -36.76 5.43
CA VAL A 175 -13.82 -35.52 6.11
C VAL A 175 -12.59 -34.88 6.76
N SER A 176 -11.80 -35.67 7.50
CA SER A 176 -10.57 -35.17 8.14
C SER A 176 -9.55 -34.63 7.14
N ILE A 177 -9.36 -35.32 6.00
CA ILE A 177 -8.47 -34.85 4.93
C ILE A 177 -9.03 -33.58 4.28
N HIS A 178 -10.36 -33.47 4.10
CA HIS A 178 -10.97 -32.29 3.53
C HIS A 178 -10.81 -31.07 4.44
N GLU A 179 -11.06 -31.20 5.73
CA GLU A 179 -10.83 -30.12 6.70
C GLU A 179 -9.36 -29.67 6.67
N ALA A 180 -8.42 -30.62 6.63
CA ALA A 180 -6.99 -30.32 6.51
C ALA A 180 -6.66 -29.59 5.20
N LEU A 181 -7.19 -30.06 4.06
CA LEU A 181 -6.98 -29.43 2.75
C LEU A 181 -7.61 -28.04 2.67
N LYS A 182 -8.80 -27.87 3.22
CA LYS A 182 -9.49 -26.59 3.26
C LYS A 182 -8.69 -25.58 4.09
N SER A 183 -8.22 -26.00 5.26
CA SER A 183 -7.32 -25.18 6.08
C SER A 183 -6.08 -24.77 5.29
N VAL A 184 -5.45 -25.71 4.56
CA VAL A 184 -4.30 -25.40 3.71
C VAL A 184 -4.65 -24.41 2.59
N ILE A 185 -5.82 -24.54 1.95
CA ILE A 185 -6.28 -23.61 0.91
C ILE A 185 -6.46 -22.20 1.51
N ASP A 186 -7.11 -22.09 2.67
CA ASP A 186 -7.30 -20.80 3.35
C ASP A 186 -5.96 -20.16 3.75
N TYR A 187 -5.00 -20.97 4.21
CA TYR A 187 -3.64 -20.49 4.45
C TYR A 187 -2.96 -20.03 3.16
N GLN A 188 -3.12 -20.75 2.05
CA GLN A 188 -2.54 -20.38 0.76
C GLN A 188 -3.17 -19.11 0.19
N THR A 189 -4.49 -18.93 0.28
CA THR A 189 -5.18 -17.72 -0.19
C THR A 189 -4.76 -16.52 0.64
N HIS A 190 -4.71 -16.65 1.96
CA HIS A 190 -4.20 -15.61 2.86
C HIS A 190 -2.73 -15.27 2.56
N PHE A 191 -1.88 -16.27 2.33
CA PHE A 191 -0.47 -16.05 1.98
C PHE A 191 -0.33 -15.35 0.63
N ARG A 192 -1.09 -15.76 -0.39
CA ARG A 192 -1.11 -15.12 -1.72
C ARG A 192 -1.57 -13.67 -1.64
N LEU A 193 -2.58 -13.37 -0.83
CA LEU A 193 -3.05 -12.00 -0.61
C LEU A 193 -1.96 -11.14 0.05
N ARG A 194 -1.30 -11.66 1.10
CA ARG A 194 -0.19 -10.96 1.76
C ARG A 194 1.02 -10.78 0.87
N GLU A 195 1.34 -11.76 0.03
CA GLU A 195 2.42 -11.64 -0.96
C GLU A 195 2.09 -10.58 -2.00
N ALA A 196 0.86 -10.55 -2.52
CA ALA A 196 0.38 -9.53 -3.44
C ALA A 196 0.46 -8.11 -2.82
N GLN A 197 0.03 -7.97 -1.55
CA GLN A 197 0.17 -6.72 -0.80
C GLN A 197 1.63 -6.35 -0.55
N GLY A 198 2.47 -7.32 -0.19
CA GLY A 198 3.90 -7.13 0.03
C GLY A 198 4.61 -6.66 -1.25
N ARG A 199 4.22 -7.23 -2.39
CA ARG A 199 4.72 -6.84 -3.71
C ARG A 199 4.31 -5.41 -4.07
N SER A 200 3.03 -5.06 -3.89
CA SER A 200 2.54 -3.70 -4.12
C SER A 200 3.27 -2.67 -3.23
N ARG A 201 3.49 -2.99 -1.94
CA ARG A 201 4.23 -2.11 -1.02
C ARG A 201 5.70 -1.95 -1.41
N ALA A 202 6.34 -3.02 -1.88
CA ALA A 202 7.72 -2.97 -2.33
C ALA A 202 7.86 -2.07 -3.59
N GLU A 203 6.91 -2.15 -4.51
CA GLU A 203 6.86 -1.29 -5.69
C GLU A 203 6.65 0.19 -5.33
N ASP A 204 5.74 0.50 -4.39
CA ASP A 204 5.52 1.86 -3.85
C ASP A 204 6.79 2.46 -3.20
N LEU A 205 7.53 1.64 -2.45
CA LEU A 205 8.77 2.08 -1.81
C LEU A 205 9.89 2.28 -2.83
N ASN A 206 10.06 1.33 -3.74
CA ASN A 206 11.07 1.38 -4.78
C ASN A 206 10.90 2.61 -5.68
N THR A 207 9.67 2.94 -6.07
CA THR A 207 9.39 4.13 -6.88
C THR A 207 9.72 5.42 -6.14
N ARG A 208 9.31 5.55 -4.87
CA ARG A 208 9.63 6.73 -4.06
C ARG A 208 11.14 6.92 -3.90
N VAL A 209 11.88 5.86 -3.60
CA VAL A 209 13.34 5.88 -3.45
C VAL A 209 14.01 6.23 -4.77
N ALA A 210 13.53 5.68 -5.90
CA ALA A 210 14.03 6.03 -7.22
C ALA A 210 13.87 7.52 -7.54
N TYR A 211 12.71 8.14 -7.22
CA TYR A 211 12.51 9.58 -7.41
C TYR A 211 13.48 10.43 -6.57
N TRP A 212 13.70 10.06 -5.30
CA TRP A 212 14.67 10.76 -4.46
C TRP A 212 16.11 10.61 -4.98
N SER A 213 16.49 9.42 -5.42
CA SER A 213 17.82 9.15 -5.99
C SER A 213 18.07 9.92 -7.30
N ILE A 214 17.07 10.02 -8.17
CA ILE A 214 17.15 10.83 -9.40
C ILE A 214 17.33 12.31 -9.06
N GLY A 215 16.59 12.82 -8.07
CA GLY A 215 16.73 14.20 -7.60
C GLY A 215 18.13 14.50 -7.09
N GLU A 216 18.70 13.61 -6.27
CA GLU A 216 20.06 13.74 -5.76
C GLU A 216 21.12 13.72 -6.88
N ALA A 217 20.97 12.83 -7.86
CA ALA A 217 21.88 12.75 -9.01
C ALA A 217 21.88 14.05 -9.83
N ILE A 218 20.72 14.69 -10.03
CA ILE A 218 20.62 15.98 -10.75
C ILE A 218 21.34 17.09 -9.97
N ILE A 219 21.15 17.15 -8.65
CA ILE A 219 21.80 18.16 -7.80
C ILE A 219 23.32 18.04 -7.87
N LEU A 220 23.87 16.81 -7.76
CA LEU A 220 25.31 16.57 -7.87
C LEU A 220 25.87 16.98 -9.24
N LEU A 221 25.12 16.75 -10.32
CA LEU A 221 25.51 17.17 -11.67
C LEU A 221 25.58 18.70 -11.77
N VAL A 222 24.58 19.42 -11.26
CA VAL A 222 24.56 20.90 -11.26
C VAL A 222 25.73 21.46 -10.46
N VAL A 223 25.99 20.92 -9.27
CA VAL A 223 27.14 21.32 -8.43
C VAL A 223 28.46 21.10 -9.16
N SER A 224 28.62 19.95 -9.82
CA SER A 224 29.84 19.61 -10.58
C SER A 224 30.09 20.59 -11.73
N ILE A 225 29.04 20.97 -12.47
CA ILE A 225 29.14 21.99 -13.54
C ILE A 225 29.47 23.36 -12.94
N GLY A 226 28.78 23.75 -11.86
CA GLY A 226 29.01 25.01 -11.16
C GLY A 226 30.45 25.14 -10.68
N GLN A 227 31.02 24.07 -10.11
CA GLN A 227 32.42 24.01 -9.70
C GLN A 227 33.39 24.29 -10.85
N VAL A 228 33.16 23.72 -12.04
CA VAL A 228 34.01 23.96 -13.21
C VAL A 228 33.88 25.40 -13.72
N PHE A 229 32.68 25.97 -13.75
CA PHE A 229 32.47 27.36 -14.15
C PHE A 229 33.10 28.36 -13.19
N LEU A 230 32.94 28.15 -11.87
CA LEU A 230 33.57 28.99 -10.86
C LEU A 230 35.09 28.97 -10.99
N LEU A 231 35.70 27.78 -11.07
CA LEU A 231 37.15 27.66 -11.27
C LEU A 231 37.60 28.34 -12.57
N LYS A 232 36.85 28.18 -13.67
CA LYS A 232 37.17 28.85 -14.94
C LYS A 232 37.04 30.37 -14.86
N SER A 233 36.07 30.89 -14.09
CA SER A 233 35.89 32.33 -13.86
C SER A 233 37.05 32.93 -13.07
N PHE A 234 37.57 32.23 -12.07
CA PHE A 234 38.74 32.68 -11.29
C PHE A 234 40.03 32.75 -12.12
N PHE A 235 40.19 31.89 -13.13
CA PHE A 235 41.35 31.92 -14.03
C PHE A 235 41.14 32.75 -15.30
N SER A 236 39.91 33.18 -15.59
CA SER A 236 39.53 33.99 -16.75
C SER A 236 39.32 35.45 -16.35
N ASP A 237 40.20 36.00 -15.52
CA ASP A 237 40.21 37.43 -15.25
C ASP A 237 41.55 38.07 -15.65
N LYS A 238 41.42 39.14 -16.43
CA LYS A 238 42.43 40.11 -16.93
C LYS A 238 43.27 39.73 -18.16
N ARG A 239 42.70 39.98 -19.34
CA ARG A 239 43.41 40.64 -20.45
C ARG A 239 42.59 41.82 -20.99
N THR A 240 42.62 42.94 -20.29
CA THR A 240 42.20 44.24 -20.82
C THR A 240 43.43 45.12 -20.99
N THR A 241 44.07 44.96 -22.14
CA THR A 241 44.41 46.05 -23.07
C THR A 241 44.68 47.42 -22.43
N THR A 242 45.94 47.69 -22.10
CA THR A 242 46.41 49.08 -21.96
C THR A 242 46.73 49.61 -23.35
N THR A 243 45.82 50.42 -23.87
CA THR A 243 45.93 51.18 -25.10
C THR A 243 47.12 52.14 -25.06
N ARG A 244 47.91 52.12 -26.13
CA ARG A 244 48.98 53.05 -26.46
C ARG A 244 48.40 54.48 -26.54
N VAL A 245 48.84 55.38 -25.69
CA VAL A 245 48.69 56.84 -25.90
C VAL A 245 50.09 57.41 -25.99
N GLY A 246 50.42 57.91 -27.18
CA GLY A 246 51.63 58.69 -27.40
C GLY A 246 51.46 60.10 -26.86
N SER A 247 52.56 60.70 -26.40
CA SER A 247 53.16 61.88 -27.03
C SER A 247 54.54 62.11 -26.44
#